data_AF-A0A7W9DD36-F1
#
_entry.id   AF-A0A7W9DD36-F1
#
_cell.length_a   1.000
_cell.length_b   1.000
_cell.length_c   1.000
_cell.angle_alpha   90.00
_cell.angle_beta   90.00
_cell.angle_gamma   90.00
#
_symmetry.space_group_name_H-M   'P 1'
#
loop_
_entity.id
_entity.type
_entity.pdbx_description
1 polymer ?
#
loop_
_entity_poly.entity_id
_entity_poly.type
_entity_poly.pdbx_seq_one_letter_code
_entity_poly.pdbx_strand_id
1 'polypeptide(L)'
;MLSLKVAASWPLTSRLVCAGLLGALLAAAVYLGWLAGLSATLQAAQDEEARLRVAYRMSQMKADRLPVLREQQRQAAITLASLERQLPRQQEMAALLSSINQAGLDRGLHFALFKPGPAKPATLQAHYVALPIAVQVRGGYHAIGAFAADLARLPRIVTVHELALVAGNDGVLTLDAMLHAYRLPDATELAAQAKLPPVTMSPLPRLVAPLIAQAYDAADLPDPFGAAVQAVAATQSAVAAPDLQRPREVLESLALSEMLMVGSVQYEGRLSALIQAGGRVHVVATGQHLGQDHGLVMEISEQGLRYREVLQEANGAWRERRGGIDVQAGKAAKPLMAEAQP
;
A
#
# COMPACT_ATOMS: atom_id res chain seq x y z
N MET A 1 -29.26 81.45 -27.12
CA MET A 1 -30.39 82.40 -27.07
C MET A 1 -30.71 82.88 -28.49
N LEU A 2 -31.51 82.13 -29.24
CA LEU A 2 -32.05 82.56 -30.54
C LEU A 2 -33.51 82.95 -30.28
N SER A 3 -33.75 84.25 -30.14
CA SER A 3 -35.08 84.78 -29.84
C SER A 3 -35.95 84.71 -31.10
N LEU A 4 -36.98 83.84 -31.08
CA LEU A 4 -38.02 83.72 -32.12
C LEU A 4 -38.74 85.04 -32.45
N LYS A 5 -38.55 86.10 -31.63
CA LYS A 5 -39.10 87.44 -31.86
C LYS A 5 -38.42 88.24 -32.98
N VAL A 6 -37.14 87.97 -33.32
CA VAL A 6 -36.40 88.73 -34.36
C VAL A 6 -36.56 88.13 -35.76
N ALA A 7 -37.01 86.87 -35.85
CA ALA A 7 -37.30 86.21 -37.12
C ALA A 7 -38.50 86.85 -37.87
N ALA A 8 -39.39 87.53 -37.15
CA ALA A 8 -40.62 88.11 -37.69
C ALA A 8 -40.45 89.51 -38.33
N SER A 9 -39.24 90.08 -38.38
CA SER A 9 -38.97 91.41 -38.98
C SER A 9 -38.09 91.38 -40.25
N TRP A 10 -37.73 90.21 -40.78
CA TRP A 10 -36.92 90.08 -42.01
C TRP A 10 -37.67 90.42 -43.31
N PRO A 11 -37.00 90.91 -44.37
CA PRO A 11 -37.62 91.14 -45.68
C PRO A 11 -38.19 89.83 -46.28
N LEU A 12 -39.26 89.94 -47.07
CA LEU A 12 -40.10 88.80 -47.47
C LEU A 12 -39.33 87.72 -48.25
N THR A 13 -38.35 88.11 -49.06
CA THR A 13 -37.53 87.21 -49.89
C THR A 13 -36.62 86.30 -49.07
N SER A 14 -35.98 86.81 -48.01
CA SER A 14 -35.08 86.00 -47.18
C SER A 14 -35.85 84.95 -46.36
N ARG A 15 -37.09 85.23 -45.95
CA ARG A 15 -37.95 84.24 -45.26
C ARG A 15 -38.33 83.07 -46.14
N LEU A 16 -38.70 83.33 -47.40
CA LEU A 16 -39.08 82.27 -48.34
C LEU A 16 -37.89 81.37 -48.69
N VAL A 17 -36.70 81.94 -48.85
CA VAL A 17 -35.47 81.18 -49.09
C VAL A 17 -35.12 80.31 -47.88
N CYS A 18 -35.17 80.86 -46.66
CA CYS A 18 -34.92 80.07 -45.44
C CYS A 18 -35.99 78.99 -45.23
N ALA A 19 -37.27 79.27 -45.50
CA ALA A 19 -38.33 78.28 -45.41
C ALA A 19 -38.16 77.14 -46.42
N GLY A 20 -37.77 77.46 -47.66
CA GLY A 20 -37.48 76.47 -48.70
C GLY A 20 -36.28 75.59 -48.35
N LEU A 21 -35.19 76.19 -47.86
CA LEU A 21 -34.01 75.44 -47.39
C LEU A 21 -34.35 74.52 -46.22
N LEU A 22 -35.12 75.02 -45.25
CA LEU A 22 -35.51 74.22 -44.08
C LEU A 22 -36.46 73.07 -44.47
N GLY A 23 -37.38 73.31 -45.41
CA GLY A 23 -38.25 72.27 -45.97
C GLY A 23 -37.47 71.21 -46.76
N ALA A 24 -36.51 71.62 -47.60
CA ALA A 24 -35.63 70.71 -48.32
C ALA A 24 -34.76 69.87 -47.37
N LEU A 25 -34.26 70.48 -46.30
CA LEU A 25 -33.46 69.80 -45.28
C LEU A 25 -34.31 68.77 -44.51
N LEU A 26 -35.54 69.11 -44.14
CA LEU A 26 -36.48 68.17 -43.51
C LEU A 26 -36.83 67.01 -44.44
N ALA A 27 -37.13 67.29 -45.72
CA ALA A 27 -37.43 66.25 -46.71
C ALA A 27 -36.22 65.32 -46.94
N ALA A 28 -35.01 65.87 -47.03
CA ALA A 28 -33.78 65.09 -47.12
C ALA A 28 -33.56 64.23 -45.86
N ALA A 29 -33.83 64.75 -44.66
CA ALA A 29 -33.73 63.99 -43.42
C ALA A 29 -34.74 62.81 -43.37
N VAL A 30 -35.99 63.04 -43.78
CA VAL A 30 -37.01 61.97 -43.88
C VAL A 30 -36.60 60.92 -44.91
N TYR A 31 -36.13 61.35 -46.08
CA TYR A 31 -35.68 60.45 -47.14
C TYR A 31 -34.46 59.63 -46.71
N LEU A 32 -33.46 60.24 -46.09
CA LEU A 32 -32.29 59.54 -45.53
C LEU A 32 -32.69 58.57 -44.42
N GLY A 33 -33.68 58.92 -43.58
CA GLY A 33 -34.23 58.01 -42.57
C GLY A 33 -34.93 56.79 -43.19
N TRP A 34 -35.71 56.99 -44.25
CA TRP A 34 -36.37 55.91 -44.99
C TRP A 34 -35.35 55.00 -45.70
N LEU A 35 -34.35 55.60 -46.37
CA LEU A 35 -33.26 54.87 -47.04
C LEU A 35 -32.41 54.08 -46.02
N ALA A 36 -32.12 54.68 -44.86
CA ALA A 36 -31.43 54.01 -43.76
C ALA A 36 -32.24 52.80 -43.26
N GLY A 37 -33.56 52.94 -43.12
CA GLY A 37 -34.45 51.84 -42.75
C GLY A 37 -34.43 50.67 -43.74
N LEU A 38 -34.49 50.94 -45.04
CA LEU A 38 -34.38 49.92 -46.10
C LEU A 38 -33.01 49.25 -46.14
N SER A 39 -31.93 50.00 -45.91
CA SER A 39 -30.59 49.43 -45.83
C SER A 39 -30.41 48.53 -44.61
N ALA A 40 -31.04 48.89 -43.48
CA ALA A 40 -31.00 48.10 -42.25
C ALA A 40 -31.76 46.76 -42.38
N THR A 41 -32.92 46.74 -43.04
CA THR A 41 -33.66 45.48 -43.27
C THR A 41 -32.94 44.56 -44.25
N LEU A 42 -32.31 45.12 -45.29
CA LEU A 42 -31.50 44.35 -46.23
C LEU A 42 -30.27 43.75 -45.53
N GLN A 43 -29.58 44.52 -44.68
CA GLN A 43 -28.46 44.03 -43.89
C GLN A 43 -28.88 42.92 -42.93
N ALA A 44 -30.01 43.09 -42.23
CA ALA A 44 -30.54 42.07 -41.33
C ALA A 44 -30.86 40.75 -42.07
N ALA A 45 -31.46 40.84 -43.25
CA ALA A 45 -31.76 39.68 -44.09
C ALA A 45 -30.48 38.99 -44.61
N GLN A 46 -29.46 39.77 -45.02
CA GLN A 46 -28.17 39.23 -45.46
C GLN A 46 -27.42 38.54 -44.32
N ASP A 47 -27.44 39.11 -43.12
CA ASP A 47 -26.82 38.52 -41.93
C ASP A 47 -27.51 37.23 -41.52
N GLU A 48 -28.84 37.18 -41.60
CA GLU A 48 -29.63 35.98 -41.33
C GLU A 48 -29.32 34.87 -42.35
N GLU A 49 -29.27 35.20 -43.64
CA GLU A 49 -28.88 34.25 -44.68
C GLU A 49 -27.46 33.71 -44.47
N ALA A 50 -26.50 34.59 -44.13
CA ALA A 50 -25.13 34.18 -43.85
C ALA A 50 -25.05 33.22 -42.66
N ARG A 51 -25.79 33.49 -41.57
CA ARG A 51 -25.87 32.62 -40.39
C ARG A 51 -26.50 31.28 -40.71
N LEU A 52 -27.64 31.27 -41.42
CA LEU A 52 -28.33 30.05 -41.82
C LEU A 52 -27.46 29.19 -42.73
N ARG A 53 -26.73 29.81 -43.66
CA ARG A 53 -25.80 29.11 -44.55
C ARG A 53 -24.67 28.43 -43.78
N VAL A 54 -24.11 29.09 -42.76
CA VAL A 54 -23.08 28.50 -41.89
C VAL A 54 -23.66 27.35 -41.06
N ALA A 55 -24.83 27.54 -40.43
CA ALA A 55 -25.50 26.50 -39.65
C ALA A 55 -25.86 25.27 -40.50
N TYR A 56 -26.33 25.50 -41.72
CA TYR A 56 -26.62 24.44 -42.70
C TYR A 56 -25.36 23.66 -43.08
N ARG A 57 -24.26 24.34 -43.42
CA ARG A 57 -22.97 23.69 -43.71
C ARG A 57 -22.47 22.84 -42.54
N MET A 58 -22.57 23.36 -41.31
CA MET A 58 -22.16 22.61 -40.12
C MET A 58 -23.03 21.39 -39.87
N SER A 59 -24.33 21.48 -40.17
CA SER A 59 -25.27 20.37 -40.04
C SER A 59 -25.05 19.31 -41.13
N GLN A 60 -24.75 19.74 -42.37
CA GLN A 60 -24.37 18.83 -43.45
C GLN A 60 -23.09 18.06 -43.12
N MET A 61 -22.04 18.73 -42.64
CA MET A 61 -20.78 18.06 -42.28
C MET A 61 -20.96 16.96 -41.22
N LYS A 62 -21.96 17.09 -40.33
CA LYS A 62 -22.32 16.06 -39.35
C LYS A 62 -23.12 14.92 -40.00
N ALA A 63 -24.06 15.25 -40.88
CA ALA A 63 -24.86 14.27 -41.60
C ALA A 63 -23.99 13.41 -42.53
N ASP A 64 -23.04 14.03 -43.25
CA ASP A 64 -22.13 13.34 -44.18
C ASP A 64 -21.15 12.41 -43.47
N ARG A 65 -20.77 12.74 -42.22
CA ARG A 65 -19.90 11.88 -41.38
C ARG A 65 -20.65 10.77 -40.66
N LEU A 66 -21.97 10.88 -40.51
CA LEU A 66 -22.81 9.88 -39.86
C LEU A 66 -22.65 8.45 -40.43
N PRO A 67 -22.63 8.21 -41.76
CA PRO A 67 -22.43 6.86 -42.29
C PRO A 67 -21.05 6.28 -41.94
N VAL A 68 -19.98 7.09 -42.01
CA VAL A 68 -18.63 6.66 -41.66
C VAL A 68 -18.53 6.31 -40.18
N LEU A 69 -19.11 7.12 -39.29
CA LEU A 69 -19.12 6.86 -37.85
C LEU A 69 -19.92 5.59 -37.51
N ARG A 70 -21.04 5.35 -38.18
CA ARG A 70 -21.83 4.12 -38.01
C ARG A 70 -21.04 2.89 -38.46
N GLU A 71 -20.29 3.02 -39.55
CA GLU A 71 -19.47 1.93 -40.06
C GLU A 71 -18.29 1.64 -39.11
N GLN A 72 -17.63 2.69 -38.60
CA GLN A 72 -16.61 2.56 -37.56
C GLN A 72 -17.17 1.90 -36.29
N GLN A 73 -18.39 2.24 -35.87
CA GLN A 73 -19.04 1.58 -34.72
C GLN A 73 -19.31 0.09 -34.99
N ARG A 74 -19.78 -0.28 -36.19
CA ARG A 74 -19.98 -1.70 -36.54
C ARG A 74 -18.65 -2.45 -36.55
N GLN A 75 -17.61 -1.88 -37.15
CA GLN A 75 -16.28 -2.49 -37.20
C GLN A 75 -15.69 -2.63 -35.81
N ALA A 76 -15.84 -1.62 -34.95
CA ALA A 76 -15.44 -1.70 -33.55
C ALA A 76 -16.21 -2.80 -32.81
N ALA A 77 -17.52 -2.94 -33.02
CA ALA A 77 -18.34 -3.98 -32.40
C ALA A 77 -17.96 -5.39 -32.87
N ILE A 78 -17.67 -5.58 -34.16
CA ILE A 78 -17.22 -6.88 -34.72
C ILE A 78 -15.83 -7.22 -34.18
N THR A 79 -14.92 -6.24 -34.18
CA THR A 79 -13.57 -6.41 -33.63
C THR A 79 -13.64 -6.76 -32.15
N LEU A 80 -14.46 -6.05 -31.37
CA LEU A 80 -14.69 -6.34 -29.97
C LEU A 80 -15.27 -7.74 -29.79
N ALA A 81 -16.27 -8.14 -30.57
CA ALA A 81 -16.83 -9.49 -30.50
C ALA A 81 -15.80 -10.59 -30.85
N SER A 82 -14.84 -10.30 -31.74
CA SER A 82 -13.74 -11.22 -32.05
C SER A 82 -12.71 -11.29 -30.93
N LEU A 83 -12.38 -10.14 -30.33
CA LEU A 83 -11.50 -10.05 -29.16
C LEU A 83 -12.14 -10.71 -27.94
N GLU A 84 -13.45 -10.58 -27.73
CA GLU A 84 -14.19 -11.25 -26.66
C GLU A 84 -14.22 -12.77 -26.79
N ARG A 85 -14.10 -13.30 -28.02
CA ARG A 85 -13.96 -14.75 -28.25
C ARG A 85 -12.54 -15.24 -28.03
N GLN A 86 -11.55 -14.37 -28.24
CA GLN A 86 -10.15 -14.62 -27.92
C GLN A 86 -9.85 -14.38 -26.44
N LEU A 87 -10.66 -13.56 -25.78
CA LEU A 87 -10.56 -13.24 -24.37
C LEU A 87 -11.24 -14.34 -23.55
N PRO A 88 -10.48 -15.07 -22.77
CA PRO A 88 -10.94 -16.28 -22.13
C PRO A 88 -11.71 -15.98 -20.85
N ARG A 89 -12.98 -16.38 -20.83
CA ARG A 89 -13.95 -16.14 -19.74
C ARG A 89 -13.92 -17.28 -18.71
N GLN A 90 -13.95 -16.94 -17.42
CA GLN A 90 -14.11 -17.77 -16.19
C GLN A 90 -13.31 -19.09 -16.06
N GLN A 91 -13.35 -19.96 -17.08
CA GLN A 91 -12.62 -21.21 -17.23
C GLN A 91 -11.11 -21.04 -17.12
N GLU A 92 -10.60 -19.87 -17.52
CA GLU A 92 -9.19 -19.58 -17.45
C GLU A 92 -8.66 -19.29 -16.04
N MET A 93 -9.55 -18.89 -15.12
CA MET A 93 -9.20 -18.82 -13.71
C MET A 93 -9.10 -20.23 -13.11
N ALA A 94 -10.03 -21.13 -13.42
CA ALA A 94 -9.94 -22.53 -12.98
C ALA A 94 -8.65 -23.20 -13.50
N ALA A 95 -8.28 -22.93 -14.75
CA ALA A 95 -7.01 -23.38 -15.33
C ALA A 95 -5.79 -22.79 -14.60
N LEU A 96 -5.84 -21.51 -14.19
CA LEU A 96 -4.77 -20.89 -13.39
C LEU A 96 -4.63 -21.56 -12.02
N LEU A 97 -5.74 -21.73 -11.29
CA LEU A 97 -5.71 -22.37 -9.97
C LEU A 97 -5.16 -23.80 -10.08
N SER A 98 -5.55 -24.53 -11.13
CA SER A 98 -4.99 -25.85 -11.44
C SER A 98 -3.50 -25.80 -11.78
N SER A 99 -3.06 -24.81 -12.56
CA SER A 99 -1.65 -24.67 -12.97
C SER A 99 -0.76 -24.31 -11.78
N ILE A 100 -1.24 -23.45 -10.87
CA ILE A 100 -0.56 -23.11 -9.62
C ILE A 100 -0.42 -24.36 -8.75
N ASN A 101 -1.50 -25.13 -8.60
CA ASN A 101 -1.48 -26.35 -7.81
C ASN A 101 -0.52 -27.40 -8.43
N GLN A 102 -0.58 -27.61 -9.74
CA GLN A 102 0.31 -28.53 -10.46
C GLN A 102 1.78 -28.12 -10.31
N ALA A 103 2.10 -26.83 -10.49
CA ALA A 103 3.46 -26.32 -10.33
C ALA A 103 4.03 -26.58 -8.92
N GLY A 104 3.20 -26.55 -7.88
CA GLY A 104 3.63 -26.92 -6.54
C GLY A 104 3.82 -28.44 -6.37
N LEU A 105 2.87 -29.24 -6.87
CA LEU A 105 2.93 -30.69 -6.81
C LEU A 105 4.15 -31.27 -7.54
N ASP A 106 4.49 -30.72 -8.70
CA ASP A 106 5.67 -31.13 -9.50
C ASP A 106 6.99 -30.89 -8.75
N ARG A 107 6.99 -29.95 -7.80
CA ARG A 107 8.13 -29.66 -6.90
C ARG A 107 8.07 -30.42 -5.57
N GLY A 108 7.10 -31.31 -5.39
CA GLY A 108 6.89 -32.05 -4.14
C GLY A 108 6.39 -31.19 -2.99
N LEU A 109 5.77 -30.03 -3.29
CA LEU A 109 5.18 -29.16 -2.29
C LEU A 109 3.77 -29.62 -1.92
N HIS A 110 3.43 -29.51 -0.64
CA HIS A 110 2.10 -29.82 -0.13
C HIS A 110 1.34 -28.54 0.22
N PHE A 111 0.18 -28.32 -0.40
CA PHE A 111 -0.69 -27.19 -0.08
C PHE A 111 -1.51 -27.48 1.17
N ALA A 112 -1.28 -26.72 2.24
CA ALA A 112 -2.08 -26.77 3.47
C ALA A 112 -3.33 -25.89 3.35
N LEU A 113 -3.22 -24.76 2.66
CA LEU A 113 -4.31 -23.82 2.41
C LEU A 113 -4.24 -23.35 0.96
N PHE A 114 -5.38 -23.37 0.28
CA PHE A 114 -5.54 -22.72 -1.01
C PHE A 114 -6.95 -22.13 -1.09
N LYS A 115 -7.09 -20.84 -0.79
CA LYS A 115 -8.40 -20.17 -0.71
C LYS A 115 -8.42 -18.89 -1.54
N PRO A 116 -9.18 -18.87 -2.66
CA PRO A 116 -9.49 -17.65 -3.38
C PRO A 116 -10.37 -16.73 -2.52
N GLY A 117 -9.98 -15.46 -2.42
CA GLY A 117 -10.75 -14.41 -1.74
C GLY A 117 -11.70 -13.68 -2.69
N PRO A 118 -12.49 -12.72 -2.18
CA PRO A 118 -13.32 -11.88 -3.02
C PRO A 118 -12.44 -11.01 -3.93
N ALA A 119 -12.86 -10.88 -5.20
CA ALA A 119 -12.18 -10.03 -6.16
C ALA A 119 -12.15 -8.60 -5.65
N LYS A 120 -10.95 -8.03 -5.52
CA LYS A 120 -10.75 -6.65 -5.08
C LYS A 120 -10.45 -5.82 -6.32
N PRO A 121 -11.14 -4.67 -6.53
CA PRO A 121 -10.69 -3.73 -7.53
C PRO A 121 -9.25 -3.37 -7.16
N ALA A 122 -8.29 -3.65 -8.05
CA ALA A 122 -6.95 -3.16 -7.85
C ALA A 122 -7.09 -1.63 -7.78
N THR A 123 -6.41 -1.04 -6.81
CA THR A 123 -6.42 0.37 -6.41
C THR A 123 -7.15 1.31 -7.37
N LEU A 124 -8.16 2.05 -6.86
CA LEU A 124 -8.91 3.14 -7.51
C LEU A 124 -8.26 3.55 -8.85
N GLN A 125 -8.79 3.03 -9.99
CA GLN A 125 -8.44 3.35 -11.41
C GLN A 125 -7.71 2.31 -12.24
N ALA A 126 -7.41 1.14 -11.69
CA ALA A 126 -6.99 0.01 -12.51
C ALA A 126 -8.14 -0.48 -13.42
N HIS A 127 -7.95 -0.53 -14.75
CA HIS A 127 -8.81 -1.29 -15.68
C HIS A 127 -8.71 -2.82 -15.48
N TYR A 128 -8.31 -3.25 -14.28
CA TYR A 128 -8.04 -4.62 -13.90
C TYR A 128 -8.51 -4.86 -12.45
N VAL A 129 -8.85 -6.12 -12.18
CA VAL A 129 -9.31 -6.61 -10.88
C VAL A 129 -8.28 -7.61 -10.40
N ALA A 130 -7.87 -7.47 -9.14
CA ALA A 130 -6.97 -8.41 -8.48
C ALA A 130 -7.80 -9.46 -7.75
N LEU A 131 -7.54 -10.73 -8.04
CA LEU A 131 -8.06 -11.86 -7.28
C LEU A 131 -7.01 -12.29 -6.27
N PRO A 132 -7.21 -12.01 -4.96
CA PRO A 132 -6.34 -12.53 -3.92
C PRO A 132 -6.56 -14.01 -3.71
N ILE A 133 -5.47 -14.77 -3.61
CA ILE A 133 -5.47 -16.19 -3.34
C ILE A 133 -4.52 -16.42 -2.17
N ALA A 134 -5.08 -16.76 -1.00
CA ALA A 134 -4.28 -17.11 0.16
C ALA A 134 -3.75 -18.53 -0.02
N VAL A 135 -2.43 -18.68 0.00
CA VAL A 135 -1.76 -19.97 -0.17
C VAL A 135 -0.84 -20.25 1.00
N GLN A 136 -0.96 -21.45 1.54
CA GLN A 136 -0.04 -21.98 2.53
C GLN A 136 0.53 -23.28 2.01
N VAL A 137 1.86 -23.34 1.91
CA VAL A 137 2.57 -24.42 1.25
C VAL A 137 3.66 -24.96 2.16
N ARG A 138 3.81 -26.28 2.22
CA ARG A 138 4.83 -26.98 3.01
C ARG A 138 5.80 -27.72 2.11
N GLY A 139 7.10 -27.59 2.37
CA GLY A 139 8.14 -28.31 1.65
C GLY A 139 9.56 -27.84 1.99
N GLY A 140 10.53 -28.29 1.19
CA GLY A 140 11.93 -27.86 1.32
C GLY A 140 12.18 -26.47 0.75
N TYR A 141 13.29 -25.83 1.15
CA TYR A 141 13.64 -24.47 0.71
C TYR A 141 13.78 -24.36 -0.81
N HIS A 142 14.54 -25.27 -1.42
CA HIS A 142 14.78 -25.25 -2.86
C HIS A 142 13.52 -25.56 -3.67
N ALA A 143 12.64 -26.41 -3.15
CA ALA A 143 11.35 -26.70 -3.78
C ALA A 143 10.46 -25.45 -3.81
N ILE A 144 10.44 -24.67 -2.72
CA ILE A 144 9.72 -23.39 -2.65
C ILE A 144 10.31 -22.36 -3.63
N GLY A 145 11.64 -22.25 -3.69
CA GLY A 145 12.31 -21.35 -4.63
C GLY A 145 12.04 -21.71 -6.10
N ALA A 146 12.09 -23.01 -6.43
CA ALA A 146 11.76 -23.50 -7.76
C ALA A 146 10.29 -23.27 -8.13
N PHE A 147 9.37 -23.44 -7.17
CA PHE A 147 7.96 -23.12 -7.35
C PHE A 147 7.73 -21.64 -7.63
N ALA A 148 8.41 -20.74 -6.92
CA ALA A 148 8.32 -19.30 -7.20
C ALA A 148 8.79 -18.95 -8.63
N ALA A 149 9.83 -19.61 -9.13
CA ALA A 149 10.28 -19.45 -10.52
C ALA A 149 9.26 -20.00 -11.54
N ASP A 150 8.59 -21.11 -11.23
CA ASP A 150 7.52 -21.67 -12.07
C ASP A 150 6.28 -20.77 -12.10
N LEU A 151 5.91 -20.16 -10.96
CA LEU A 151 4.84 -19.16 -10.90
C LEU A 151 5.14 -17.97 -11.82
N ALA A 152 6.38 -17.50 -11.87
CA ALA A 152 6.80 -16.41 -12.75
C ALA A 152 6.73 -16.77 -14.25
N ARG A 153 6.79 -18.07 -14.58
CA ARG A 153 6.68 -18.60 -15.96
C ARG A 153 5.25 -18.87 -16.42
N LEU A 154 4.26 -18.77 -15.53
CA LEU A 154 2.87 -19.00 -15.91
C LEU A 154 2.44 -17.97 -16.98
N PRO A 155 1.54 -18.34 -17.91
CA PRO A 155 1.05 -17.46 -18.99
C PRO A 155 0.15 -16.31 -18.48
N ARG A 156 0.12 -16.05 -17.17
CA ARG A 156 -0.65 -14.98 -16.54
C ARG A 156 0.20 -14.21 -15.55
N ILE A 157 -0.21 -12.96 -15.33
CA ILE A 157 0.37 -12.09 -14.31
C ILE A 157 -0.14 -12.54 -12.94
N VAL A 158 0.75 -13.17 -12.17
CA VAL A 158 0.55 -13.49 -10.75
C VAL A 158 1.67 -12.82 -9.97
N THR A 159 1.31 -12.00 -8.98
CA THR A 159 2.28 -11.39 -8.06
C THR A 159 2.18 -12.03 -6.69
N VAL A 160 3.30 -12.11 -5.99
CA VAL A 160 3.36 -12.64 -4.63
C VAL A 160 3.43 -11.45 -3.66
N HIS A 161 2.55 -11.44 -2.67
CA HIS A 161 2.50 -10.44 -1.61
C HIS A 161 2.58 -11.12 -0.25
N GLU A 162 3.04 -10.37 0.76
CA GLU A 162 3.01 -10.78 2.17
C GLU A 162 3.61 -12.18 2.40
N LEU A 163 4.86 -12.37 1.98
CA LEU A 163 5.55 -13.63 2.13
C LEU A 163 6.08 -13.81 3.56
N ALA A 164 5.69 -14.90 4.21
CA ALA A 164 6.23 -15.35 5.48
C ALA A 164 6.70 -16.81 5.37
N LEU A 165 7.93 -17.08 5.83
CA LEU A 165 8.53 -18.41 5.80
C LEU A 165 8.88 -18.83 7.22
N VAL A 166 8.31 -19.94 7.67
CA VAL A 166 8.51 -20.48 9.03
C VAL A 166 9.13 -21.87 8.93
N ALA A 167 10.28 -22.05 9.58
CA ALA A 167 10.92 -23.35 9.69
C ALA A 167 10.26 -24.20 10.79
N GLY A 168 9.80 -25.39 10.43
CA GLY A 168 9.35 -26.39 11.38
C GLY A 168 10.53 -27.16 11.99
N ASN A 169 10.29 -27.78 13.15
CA ASN A 169 11.28 -28.61 13.85
C ASN A 169 11.74 -29.83 13.01
N ASP A 170 10.94 -30.24 12.04
CA ASP A 170 11.19 -31.40 11.18
C ASP A 170 12.04 -31.04 9.94
N GLY A 171 12.54 -29.79 9.85
CA GLY A 171 13.28 -29.29 8.69
C GLY A 171 12.41 -28.93 7.48
N VAL A 172 11.08 -29.09 7.59
CA VAL A 172 10.12 -28.67 6.57
C VAL A 172 9.73 -27.21 6.79
N LEU A 173 9.75 -26.42 5.73
CA LEU A 173 9.35 -25.03 5.76
C LEU A 173 7.86 -24.89 5.45
N THR A 174 7.18 -24.00 6.16
CA THR A 174 5.84 -23.54 5.82
C THR A 174 5.93 -22.13 5.26
N LEU A 175 5.59 -21.98 3.98
CA LEU A 175 5.41 -20.71 3.30
C LEU A 175 3.96 -20.28 3.43
N ASP A 176 3.73 -19.08 3.97
CA ASP A 176 2.46 -18.36 3.88
C ASP A 176 2.63 -17.18 2.94
N ALA A 177 1.75 -17.06 1.94
CA ALA A 177 1.82 -16.00 0.94
C ALA A 177 0.43 -15.66 0.38
N MET A 178 0.30 -14.42 -0.08
CA MET A 178 -0.90 -13.93 -0.75
C MET A 178 -0.60 -13.69 -2.24
N LEU A 179 -1.12 -14.56 -3.10
CA LEU A 179 -0.99 -14.38 -4.55
C LEU A 179 -2.06 -13.43 -5.06
N HIS A 180 -1.71 -12.46 -5.90
CA HIS A 180 -2.66 -11.65 -6.65
C HIS A 180 -2.62 -12.02 -8.12
N ALA A 181 -3.73 -12.53 -8.63
CA ALA A 181 -3.93 -12.77 -10.06
C ALA A 181 -4.75 -11.64 -10.68
N TYR A 182 -4.32 -11.09 -11.81
CA TYR A 182 -4.99 -9.95 -12.45
C TYR A 182 -5.85 -10.38 -13.63
N ARG A 183 -7.05 -9.78 -13.74
CA ARG A 183 -7.98 -9.98 -14.84
C ARG A 183 -8.70 -8.69 -15.23
N LEU A 184 -9.37 -8.67 -16.37
CA LEU A 184 -10.27 -7.58 -16.72
C LEU A 184 -11.55 -7.62 -15.86
N PRO A 185 -12.11 -6.46 -15.47
CA PRO A 185 -13.37 -6.35 -14.74
C PRO A 185 -14.56 -6.77 -15.60
N ASP A 186 -15.55 -7.40 -14.97
CA ASP A 186 -16.82 -7.75 -15.61
C ASP A 186 -17.77 -6.54 -15.69
N ALA A 187 -18.82 -6.63 -16.51
CA ALA A 187 -19.79 -5.53 -16.71
C ALA A 187 -20.40 -5.00 -15.41
N THR A 188 -20.63 -5.86 -14.42
CA THR A 188 -21.15 -5.50 -13.10
C THR A 188 -20.11 -4.76 -12.25
N GLU A 189 -18.85 -5.18 -12.30
CA GLU A 189 -17.72 -4.56 -11.60
C GLU A 189 -17.33 -3.22 -12.23
N LEU A 190 -17.41 -3.11 -13.56
CA LEU A 190 -17.28 -1.86 -14.32
C LEU A 190 -18.35 -0.84 -13.89
N ALA A 191 -19.61 -1.26 -13.76
CA ALA A 191 -20.69 -0.41 -13.29
C ALA A 191 -20.51 0.01 -11.82
N ALA A 192 -19.89 -0.83 -10.99
CA ALA A 192 -19.53 -0.48 -9.62
C ALA A 192 -18.35 0.50 -9.57
N GLN A 193 -17.35 0.35 -10.45
CA GLN A 193 -16.21 1.27 -10.55
C GLN A 193 -16.60 2.65 -11.07
N ALA A 194 -17.56 2.73 -11.99
CA ALA A 194 -18.07 4.01 -12.50
C ALA A 194 -18.74 4.90 -11.42
N LYS A 195 -19.10 4.32 -10.27
CA LYS A 195 -19.67 5.05 -9.12
C LYS A 195 -18.59 5.64 -8.19
N LEU A 196 -17.33 5.28 -8.36
CA LEU A 196 -16.21 5.80 -7.57
C LEU A 196 -15.79 7.19 -8.08
N PRO A 197 -15.31 8.10 -7.20
CA PRO A 197 -14.87 9.42 -7.61
C PRO A 197 -13.62 9.35 -8.51
N PRO A 198 -13.52 10.21 -9.55
CA PRO A 198 -12.36 10.25 -10.43
C PRO A 198 -11.14 10.82 -9.67
N VAL A 199 -10.08 10.02 -9.53
CA VAL A 199 -8.74 10.45 -9.07
C VAL A 199 -7.93 11.03 -10.26
N THR A 200 -6.99 11.93 -9.99
CA THR A 200 -6.12 12.51 -11.03
C THR A 200 -5.09 11.47 -11.48
N MET A 201 -5.10 11.11 -12.77
CA MET A 201 -4.15 10.14 -13.32
C MET A 201 -2.71 10.65 -13.24
N SER A 202 -1.80 9.81 -12.74
CA SER A 202 -0.37 9.95 -13.04
C SER A 202 -0.14 9.57 -14.51
N PRO A 203 0.78 10.26 -15.23
CA PRO A 203 1.02 10.00 -16.65
C PRO A 203 1.40 8.53 -16.88
N LEU A 204 0.95 7.97 -18.02
CA LEU A 204 1.25 6.60 -18.42
C LEU A 204 2.78 6.38 -18.36
N PRO A 205 3.27 5.38 -17.60
CA PRO A 205 4.68 5.07 -17.58
C PRO A 205 5.14 4.66 -18.99
N ARG A 206 6.38 5.00 -19.34
CA ARG A 206 7.02 4.54 -20.59
C ARG A 206 6.98 3.02 -20.66
N LEU A 207 6.88 2.49 -21.88
CA LEU A 207 6.90 1.05 -22.21
C LEU A 207 7.84 0.30 -21.27
N VAL A 208 7.25 -0.47 -20.35
CA VAL A 208 7.97 -1.32 -19.42
C VAL A 208 8.57 -2.46 -20.26
N ALA A 209 9.86 -2.74 -20.07
CA ALA A 209 10.49 -3.91 -20.70
C ALA A 209 9.66 -5.17 -20.39
N PRO A 210 9.58 -6.14 -21.33
CA PRO A 210 8.84 -7.37 -21.08
C PRO A 210 9.38 -8.05 -19.82
N LEU A 211 8.48 -8.51 -18.95
CA LEU A 211 8.87 -9.28 -17.77
C LEU A 211 9.48 -10.61 -18.23
N ILE A 212 10.77 -10.80 -17.96
CA ILE A 212 11.46 -12.06 -18.24
C ILE A 212 11.44 -12.89 -16.96
N ALA A 213 10.77 -14.04 -17.00
CA ALA A 213 10.77 -14.97 -15.89
C ALA A 213 12.20 -15.50 -15.65
N GLN A 214 12.70 -15.35 -14.41
CA GLN A 214 14.01 -15.88 -14.03
C GLN A 214 13.88 -17.34 -13.61
N ALA A 215 14.89 -18.15 -13.97
CA ALA A 215 15.01 -19.51 -13.48
C ALA A 215 15.50 -19.52 -12.02
N TYR A 216 15.29 -20.64 -11.34
CA TYR A 216 15.81 -20.84 -9.99
C TYR A 216 17.25 -21.40 -10.08
N ASP A 217 18.23 -20.50 -9.97
CA ASP A 217 19.65 -20.85 -10.16
C ASP A 217 20.33 -21.38 -8.88
N ALA A 218 19.65 -21.32 -7.73
CA ALA A 218 20.18 -21.73 -6.42
C ALA A 218 19.90 -23.21 -6.07
N ALA A 219 19.55 -24.04 -7.06
CA ALA A 219 19.20 -25.44 -6.83
C ALA A 219 20.38 -26.29 -6.34
N ASP A 220 21.60 -25.95 -6.72
CA ASP A 220 22.82 -26.70 -6.37
C ASP A 220 23.46 -26.23 -5.05
N LEU A 221 22.94 -25.15 -4.45
CA LEU A 221 23.44 -24.65 -3.17
C LEU A 221 22.90 -25.49 -2.01
N PRO A 222 23.62 -25.61 -0.89
CA PRO A 222 23.11 -26.29 0.30
C PRO A 222 21.85 -25.62 0.87
N ASP A 223 20.92 -26.43 1.39
CA ASP A 223 19.70 -25.90 2.02
C ASP A 223 20.05 -25.10 3.29
N PRO A 224 19.78 -23.78 3.33
CA PRO A 224 20.11 -22.93 4.47
C PRO A 224 19.29 -23.26 5.74
N PHE A 225 18.21 -24.04 5.63
CA PHE A 225 17.36 -24.46 6.74
C PHE A 225 17.47 -25.95 7.05
N GLY A 226 18.37 -26.68 6.38
CA GLY A 226 18.57 -28.10 6.57
C GLY A 226 19.05 -28.47 7.98
N ALA A 227 18.87 -29.74 8.35
CA ALA A 227 19.22 -30.26 9.67
C ALA A 227 20.69 -30.03 10.05
N ALA A 228 21.61 -30.03 9.08
CA ALA A 228 23.03 -29.73 9.34
C ALA A 228 23.24 -28.26 9.79
N VAL A 229 22.58 -27.30 9.15
CA VAL A 229 22.66 -25.88 9.54
C VAL A 229 21.99 -25.66 10.89
N GLN A 230 20.86 -26.31 11.15
CA GLN A 230 20.19 -26.26 12.45
C GLN A 230 21.02 -26.93 13.54
N ALA A 231 21.70 -28.04 13.26
CA ALA A 231 22.60 -28.70 14.20
C ALA A 231 23.83 -27.83 14.51
N VAL A 232 24.40 -27.18 13.50
CA VAL A 232 25.51 -26.22 13.70
C VAL A 232 25.02 -24.99 14.48
N ALA A 233 23.85 -24.44 14.17
CA ALA A 233 23.26 -23.32 14.91
C ALA A 233 22.91 -23.70 16.35
N ALA A 234 22.40 -24.91 16.58
CA ALA A 234 22.15 -25.47 17.90
C ALA A 234 23.45 -25.69 18.67
N THR A 235 24.51 -26.17 18.01
CA THR A 235 25.85 -26.34 18.61
C THR A 235 26.49 -25.00 18.93
N GLN A 236 26.31 -23.98 18.08
CA GLN A 236 26.78 -22.61 18.34
C GLN A 236 26.00 -21.93 19.47
N SER A 237 24.74 -22.31 19.66
CA SER A 237 23.89 -21.87 20.78
C SER A 237 24.05 -22.74 22.03
N ALA A 238 24.73 -23.89 21.92
CA ALA A 238 25.00 -24.79 23.01
C ALA A 238 26.10 -24.17 23.87
N VAL A 239 25.74 -23.81 25.09
CA VAL A 239 26.68 -23.26 26.07
C VAL A 239 27.29 -24.40 26.86
N ALA A 240 28.55 -24.23 27.30
CA ALA A 240 29.16 -25.20 28.19
C ALA A 240 28.31 -25.38 29.46
N ALA A 241 28.24 -26.61 29.97
CA ALA A 241 27.50 -26.90 31.20
C ALA A 241 27.94 -25.94 32.32
N PRO A 242 26.99 -25.34 33.08
CA PRO A 242 27.35 -24.54 34.24
C PRO A 242 28.12 -25.39 35.25
N ASP A 243 29.05 -24.78 35.98
CA ASP A 243 29.87 -25.49 36.96
C ASP A 243 29.01 -25.95 38.14
N LEU A 244 28.67 -27.25 38.14
CA LEU A 244 27.85 -27.89 39.16
C LEU A 244 28.62 -28.20 40.45
N GLN A 245 29.96 -28.08 40.44
CA GLN A 245 30.79 -28.36 41.61
C GLN A 245 30.98 -27.12 42.50
N ARG A 246 30.54 -25.94 42.02
CA ARG A 246 30.57 -24.68 42.75
C ARG A 246 29.60 -24.72 43.94
N PRO A 247 29.99 -24.17 45.11
CA PRO A 247 29.04 -23.88 46.19
C PRO A 247 27.94 -22.94 45.70
N ARG A 248 26.68 -23.33 45.87
CA ARG A 248 25.54 -22.51 45.46
C ARG A 248 25.41 -21.27 46.36
N GLU A 249 25.17 -20.11 45.75
CA GLU A 249 24.82 -18.88 46.44
C GLU A 249 23.37 -18.93 46.96
N VAL A 250 23.05 -18.09 47.95
CA VAL A 250 21.74 -18.08 48.63
C VAL A 250 20.59 -17.85 47.63
N LEU A 251 20.82 -16.97 46.65
CA LEU A 251 19.84 -16.60 45.63
C LEU A 251 19.69 -17.65 44.52
N GLU A 252 20.52 -18.69 44.48
CA GLU A 252 20.37 -19.78 43.50
C GLU A 252 19.29 -20.80 43.90
N SER A 253 18.79 -20.74 45.14
CA SER A 253 17.72 -21.62 45.62
C SER A 253 16.31 -21.14 45.21
N LEU A 254 16.18 -19.85 44.91
CA LEU A 254 14.91 -19.16 44.65
C LEU A 254 14.70 -19.00 43.15
N ALA A 255 13.45 -19.05 42.69
CA ALA A 255 13.12 -18.83 41.29
C ALA A 255 13.29 -17.34 40.93
N LEU A 256 13.78 -17.05 39.72
CA LEU A 256 13.98 -15.66 39.26
C LEU A 256 12.67 -14.86 39.17
N SER A 257 11.53 -15.55 39.00
CA SER A 257 10.20 -14.94 39.03
C SER A 257 9.80 -14.37 40.40
N GLU A 258 10.44 -14.82 41.48
CA GLU A 258 10.19 -14.36 42.85
C GLU A 258 11.14 -13.25 43.29
N MET A 259 12.07 -12.86 42.41
CA MET A 259 13.09 -11.85 42.70
C MET A 259 12.65 -10.49 42.21
N LEU A 260 12.76 -9.50 43.09
CA LEU A 260 12.42 -8.12 42.78
C LEU A 260 13.63 -7.22 43.07
N MET A 261 14.04 -6.41 42.10
CA MET A 261 15.09 -5.43 42.34
C MET A 261 14.51 -4.21 43.05
N VAL A 262 14.96 -3.96 44.28
CA VAL A 262 14.49 -2.82 45.10
C VAL A 262 15.35 -1.58 44.91
N GLY A 263 16.53 -1.71 44.33
CA GLY A 263 17.42 -0.59 44.00
C GLY A 263 18.87 -1.03 43.79
N SER A 264 19.79 -0.07 43.78
CA SER A 264 21.23 -0.32 43.70
C SER A 264 21.97 0.48 44.76
N VAL A 265 23.06 -0.08 45.28
CA VAL A 265 23.96 0.58 46.23
C VAL A 265 25.37 0.58 45.67
N GLN A 266 26.06 1.71 45.76
CA GLN A 266 27.46 1.83 45.36
C GLN A 266 28.33 1.89 46.61
N TYR A 267 29.22 0.91 46.77
CA TYR A 267 30.18 0.85 47.87
C TYR A 267 31.57 0.59 47.30
N GLU A 268 32.57 1.35 47.75
CA GLU A 268 33.96 1.27 47.26
C GLU A 268 34.09 1.32 45.72
N GLY A 269 33.24 2.13 45.07
CA GLY A 269 33.24 2.28 43.61
C GLY A 269 32.61 1.12 42.83
N ARG A 270 32.12 0.07 43.50
CA ARG A 270 31.41 -1.06 42.88
C ARG A 270 29.91 -0.91 43.06
N LEU A 271 29.17 -0.91 41.95
CA LEU A 271 27.72 -0.88 41.93
C LEU A 271 27.15 -2.28 42.16
N SER A 272 26.32 -2.44 43.18
CA SER A 272 25.65 -3.70 43.54
C SER A 272 24.13 -3.51 43.53
N ALA A 273 23.39 -4.53 43.09
CA ALA A 273 21.94 -4.54 43.09
C ALA A 273 21.41 -5.04 44.44
N LEU A 274 20.30 -4.47 44.89
CA LEU A 274 19.54 -4.95 46.03
C LEU A 274 18.36 -5.76 45.50
N ILE A 275 18.40 -7.06 45.73
CA ILE A 275 17.36 -8.01 45.28
C ILE A 275 16.58 -8.49 46.50
N GLN A 276 15.27 -8.26 46.49
CA GLN A 276 14.35 -8.85 47.46
C GLN A 276 13.88 -10.20 46.94
N ALA A 277 14.12 -11.25 47.73
CA ALA A 277 13.67 -12.61 47.44
C ALA A 277 13.34 -13.32 48.77
N GLY A 278 12.24 -14.08 48.83
CA GLY A 278 11.82 -14.77 50.07
C GLY A 278 11.59 -13.83 51.28
N GLY A 279 11.22 -12.57 51.03
CA GLY A 279 10.98 -11.57 52.08
C GLY A 279 12.24 -10.93 52.70
N ARG A 280 13.44 -11.24 52.21
CA ARG A 280 14.71 -10.64 52.65
C ARG A 280 15.39 -9.92 51.48
N VAL A 281 16.18 -8.89 51.80
CA VAL A 281 16.98 -8.16 50.80
C VAL A 281 18.40 -8.70 50.81
N HIS A 282 18.88 -9.05 49.62
CA HIS A 282 20.22 -9.55 49.37
C HIS A 282 20.98 -8.58 48.45
N VAL A 283 22.26 -8.35 48.75
CA VAL A 283 23.15 -7.54 47.93
C VAL A 283 23.81 -8.44 46.89
N VAL A 284 23.72 -8.07 45.62
CA VAL A 284 24.21 -8.86 44.48
C VAL A 284 25.17 -8.03 43.66
N ALA A 285 26.34 -8.59 43.35
CA ALA A 285 27.35 -7.96 42.50
C ALA A 285 27.35 -8.56 41.09
N THR A 286 27.97 -7.86 40.13
CA THR A 286 28.25 -8.42 38.80
C THR A 286 29.10 -9.68 38.92
N GLY A 287 28.74 -10.73 38.18
CA GLY A 287 29.38 -12.05 38.24
C GLY A 287 28.83 -13.01 39.30
N GLN A 288 27.89 -12.57 40.15
CA GLN A 288 27.16 -13.48 41.07
C GLN A 288 26.04 -14.23 40.35
N HIS A 289 25.56 -15.31 40.97
CA HIS A 289 24.55 -16.19 40.38
C HIS A 289 23.20 -16.04 41.08
N LEU A 290 22.15 -16.13 40.28
CA LEU A 290 20.76 -15.92 40.66
C LEU A 290 19.91 -17.02 40.03
N GLY A 291 18.88 -17.45 40.72
CA GLY A 291 17.89 -18.34 40.13
C GLY A 291 18.33 -19.80 40.14
N GLN A 292 17.34 -20.66 39.90
CA GLN A 292 17.55 -22.10 39.80
C GLN A 292 18.25 -22.50 38.49
N ASP A 293 18.14 -21.67 37.45
CA ASP A 293 18.70 -21.90 36.11
C ASP A 293 20.08 -21.22 35.90
N HIS A 294 20.89 -21.14 36.97
CA HIS A 294 22.27 -20.62 36.95
C HIS A 294 22.42 -19.22 36.29
N GLY A 295 21.54 -18.29 36.65
CA GLY A 295 21.53 -16.93 36.11
C GLY A 295 22.74 -16.11 36.55
N LEU A 296 23.70 -15.87 35.67
CA LEU A 296 24.85 -15.00 35.93
C LEU A 296 24.49 -13.53 35.73
N VAL A 297 24.80 -12.68 36.70
CA VAL A 297 24.65 -11.22 36.57
C VAL A 297 25.72 -10.66 35.64
N MET A 298 25.29 -10.14 34.50
CA MET A 298 26.17 -9.57 33.48
C MET A 298 26.40 -8.08 33.72
N GLU A 299 25.33 -7.36 34.05
CA GLU A 299 25.35 -5.91 34.19
C GLU A 299 24.36 -5.45 35.26
N ILE A 300 24.77 -4.45 36.04
CA ILE A 300 23.93 -3.80 37.05
C ILE A 300 23.88 -2.32 36.70
N SER A 301 22.67 -1.78 36.64
CA SER A 301 22.41 -0.35 36.43
C SER A 301 21.43 0.17 37.49
N GLU A 302 21.25 1.48 37.54
CA GLU A 302 20.22 2.10 38.41
C GLU A 302 18.78 1.74 37.99
N GLN A 303 18.59 1.31 36.73
CA GLN A 303 17.28 1.04 36.16
C GLN A 303 16.88 -0.44 36.26
N GLY A 304 17.87 -1.32 36.39
CA GLY A 304 17.66 -2.77 36.39
C GLY A 304 18.95 -3.56 36.33
N LEU A 305 18.82 -4.86 36.50
CA LEU A 305 19.89 -5.85 36.44
C LEU A 305 19.68 -6.76 35.23
N ARG A 306 20.73 -6.96 34.42
CA ARG A 306 20.74 -7.88 33.28
C ARG A 306 21.46 -9.16 33.68
N TYR A 307 20.85 -10.29 33.34
CA TYR A 307 21.38 -11.60 33.66
C TYR A 307 21.34 -12.54 32.45
N ARG A 308 22.13 -13.60 32.55
CA ARG A 308 22.22 -14.70 31.61
C ARG A 308 21.97 -16.02 32.32
N GLU A 309 20.89 -16.72 31.98
CA GLU A 309 20.56 -18.07 32.46
C GLU A 309 21.07 -19.14 31.50
N VAL A 310 21.27 -20.35 32.04
CA VAL A 310 21.59 -21.54 31.28
C VAL A 310 20.53 -22.60 31.59
N LEU A 311 19.68 -22.89 30.60
CA LEU A 311 18.58 -23.84 30.68
C LEU A 311 19.03 -25.20 30.15
N GLN A 312 18.71 -26.26 30.86
CA GLN A 312 18.89 -27.62 30.36
C GLN A 312 17.69 -28.04 29.52
N GLU A 313 17.92 -28.40 28.27
CA GLU A 313 16.89 -28.97 27.39
C GLU A 313 16.66 -30.46 27.66
N ALA A 314 15.52 -30.99 27.18
CA ALA A 314 15.16 -32.40 27.35
C ALA A 314 16.16 -33.39 26.72
N ASN A 315 16.97 -32.94 25.77
CA ASN A 315 18.04 -33.71 25.13
C ASN A 315 19.38 -33.64 25.91
N GLY A 316 19.41 -32.97 27.06
CA GLY A 316 20.60 -32.78 27.89
C GLY A 316 21.54 -31.64 27.44
N ALA A 317 21.21 -30.92 26.36
CA ALA A 317 21.97 -29.76 25.90
C ALA A 317 21.66 -28.52 26.76
N TRP A 318 22.64 -27.64 26.93
CA TRP A 318 22.50 -26.39 27.67
C TRP A 318 22.29 -25.23 26.71
N ARG A 319 21.24 -24.43 26.93
CA ARG A 319 20.90 -23.26 26.13
C ARG A 319 20.96 -21.98 26.95
N GLU A 320 21.55 -20.94 26.39
CA GLU A 320 21.58 -19.62 27.03
C GLU A 320 20.28 -18.84 26.81
N ARG A 321 19.77 -18.20 27.89
CA ARG A 321 18.69 -17.21 27.81
C ARG A 321 19.14 -15.93 28.52
N ARG A 322 18.95 -14.77 27.88
CA ARG A 322 19.23 -13.46 28.48
C ARG A 322 17.94 -12.82 28.97
N GLY A 323 17.97 -12.24 30.16
CA GLY A 323 16.83 -11.61 30.81
C GLY A 323 17.21 -10.33 31.56
N GLY A 324 16.21 -9.67 32.13
CA GLY A 324 16.43 -8.51 32.99
C GLY A 324 15.38 -8.42 34.09
N ILE A 325 15.78 -7.89 35.24
CA ILE A 325 14.90 -7.50 36.33
C ILE A 325 14.97 -5.98 36.44
N ASP A 326 13.87 -5.30 36.15
CA ASP A 326 13.78 -3.86 36.29
C ASP A 326 13.55 -3.47 37.76
N VAL A 327 13.98 -2.26 38.15
CA VAL A 327 13.76 -1.75 39.51
C VAL A 327 12.27 -1.55 39.76
N GLN A 328 11.75 -2.23 40.78
CA GLN A 328 10.39 -2.02 41.23
C GLN A 328 10.38 -0.86 42.24
N ALA A 329 9.86 0.29 41.81
CA ALA A 329 9.67 1.46 42.67
C ALA A 329 8.56 1.20 43.71
N GLY A 330 8.89 0.44 44.76
CA GLY A 330 7.99 0.06 45.84
C GLY A 330 8.22 0.90 47.09
N LYS A 331 7.24 1.74 47.44
CA LYS A 331 6.95 2.34 48.77
C LYS A 331 8.02 2.11 49.85
N ALA A 332 8.73 3.19 50.19
CA ALA A 332 9.67 3.31 51.30
C ALA A 332 9.32 2.44 52.52
N ALA A 333 10.04 1.33 52.69
CA ALA A 333 10.09 0.62 53.95
C ALA A 333 10.92 1.45 54.94
N LYS A 334 10.23 1.98 55.96
CA LYS A 334 10.80 2.72 57.08
C LYS A 334 11.94 1.91 57.74
N PRO A 335 13.16 2.46 57.90
CA PRO A 335 14.26 1.72 58.49
C PRO A 335 13.97 1.47 59.98
N LEU A 336 13.95 0.20 60.38
CA LEU A 336 14.04 -0.19 61.79
C LEU A 336 15.52 -0.11 62.18
N MET A 337 15.95 1.03 62.73
CA MET A 337 17.19 1.08 63.49
C MET A 337 16.91 0.43 64.85
N ALA A 338 17.51 -0.74 65.09
CA ALA A 338 17.67 -1.27 66.44
C ALA A 338 18.90 -0.61 67.05
N GLU A 339 18.64 0.40 67.88
CA GLU A 339 19.61 1.07 68.73
C GLU A 339 20.07 0.09 69.82
N ALA A 340 21.34 -0.31 69.79
CA ALA A 340 22.00 -0.98 70.90
C ALA A 340 22.74 0.11 71.70
N GLN A 341 22.16 0.51 72.83
CA GLN A 341 22.88 1.24 73.88
C GLN A 341 23.60 0.23 74.80
N PRO A 342 24.77 0.58 75.36
CA PRO A 342 25.23 -0.04 76.59
C PRO A 342 24.41 0.43 77.81
#